data_AF-A0A7L4FII0-F1
#
_entry.id   AF-A0A7L4FII0-F1
#
_cell.length_a   1.000
_cell.length_b   1.000
_cell.length_c   1.000
_cell.angle_alpha   90.00
_cell.angle_beta   90.00
_cell.angle_gamma   90.00
#
_symmetry.space_group_name_H-M   'P 1'
#
loop_
_entity.id
_entity.type
_entity.pdbx_description
1 polymer ?
#
loop_
_entity_poly.entity_id
_entity_poly.type
_entity_poly.pdbx_seq_one_letter_code
_entity_poly.pdbx_strand_id
1 'polypeptide(L)'
;DGDGQSEHLLPVCEDAKCQKSAIYLTKLGLDQWIPVLQDFRNKDTLWGFVPYHNNKSSVEISFPITLHIGDYNMDGYPDALAILKNTSGSNQQAFLLENVPCNNVSCKSVRRMFKVFWELSDLNQIKDAVVAAFFDIYEDGILDIIVLSKGYSNKDFAIHTLKNNFEADAYFVKVIVLSGLCSNDCPRKVTPFGVNQPGPYIMYTTVDANGYLKNGSAGQLSQSAHFALQLPYNVLGLGRSANFLDHLYVGIPRPLGEKSVRKQEWTAIIPNSQLIVIPYPHNVPRSWSAKLYLTPSNIVLLTAIALIGVCVFILAIIGILHWQEK
;
A
#
# COMPACT_ATOMS: atom_id res chain seq x y z
N ASP A 1 11.59 4.43 -7.01
CA ASP A 1 11.50 5.92 -7.10
C ASP A 1 10.31 6.39 -7.95
N GLY A 2 9.20 5.63 -7.93
CA GLY A 2 8.00 5.92 -8.73
C GLY A 2 8.16 5.67 -10.24
N ASP A 3 9.30 5.15 -10.70
CA ASP A 3 9.57 4.91 -12.13
C ASP A 3 8.88 3.67 -12.73
N GLY A 4 8.18 2.90 -11.89
CA GLY A 4 7.47 1.69 -12.30
C GLY A 4 8.35 0.45 -12.47
N GLN A 5 9.62 0.50 -12.07
CA GLN A 5 10.51 -0.64 -12.07
C GLN A 5 10.44 -1.36 -10.72
N SER A 6 10.57 -2.68 -10.73
CA SER A 6 10.69 -3.45 -9.50
C SER A 6 12.12 -3.38 -8.99
N GLU A 7 12.28 -2.93 -7.75
CA GLU A 7 13.55 -2.96 -7.03
C GLU A 7 13.57 -4.07 -5.97
N HIS A 8 14.76 -4.58 -5.67
CA HIS A 8 15.00 -5.52 -4.60
C HIS A 8 15.59 -4.78 -3.40
N LEU A 9 14.89 -4.85 -2.27
CA LEU A 9 15.36 -4.35 -0.98
C LEU A 9 15.91 -5.51 -0.15
N LEU A 10 17.09 -5.30 0.44
CA LEU A 10 17.76 -6.28 1.28
C LEU A 10 18.13 -5.62 2.62
N PRO A 11 17.34 -5.85 3.68
CA PRO A 11 17.72 -5.45 5.03
C PRO A 11 18.78 -6.41 5.57
N VAL A 12 19.89 -5.89 6.09
CA VAL A 12 21.02 -6.69 6.57
C VAL A 12 21.61 -6.16 7.87
N CYS A 13 22.25 -7.07 8.59
CA CYS A 13 23.25 -6.72 9.58
C CYS A 13 24.65 -6.93 8.98
N GLU A 14 25.46 -5.89 8.92
CA GLU A 14 26.84 -5.97 8.43
C GLU A 14 27.80 -6.59 9.46
N ASP A 15 27.36 -6.69 10.72
CA ASP A 15 28.06 -7.40 11.79
C ASP A 15 27.13 -8.36 12.56
N ALA A 16 27.72 -9.32 13.28
CA ALA A 16 26.99 -10.37 13.98
C ALA A 16 26.05 -9.86 15.10
N LYS A 17 26.27 -8.66 15.63
CA LYS A 17 25.44 -8.06 16.70
C LYS A 17 24.41 -7.08 16.15
N CYS A 18 24.42 -6.81 14.84
CA CYS A 18 23.61 -5.79 14.16
C CYS A 18 23.85 -4.37 14.69
N GLN A 19 25.08 -4.05 15.12
CA GLN A 19 25.46 -2.66 15.47
C GLN A 19 25.60 -1.77 14.23
N LYS A 20 25.88 -2.38 13.08
CA LYS A 20 25.87 -1.83 11.74
C LYS A 20 24.76 -2.52 10.97
N SER A 21 23.63 -1.83 10.89
CA SER A 21 22.48 -2.27 10.12
C SER A 21 22.39 -1.45 8.84
N ALA A 22 21.94 -2.06 7.76
CA ALA A 22 21.77 -1.37 6.48
C ALA A 22 20.59 -1.93 5.69
N ILE A 23 19.96 -1.09 4.87
CA ILE A 23 19.06 -1.53 3.81
C ILE A 23 19.75 -1.23 2.50
N TYR A 24 19.95 -2.26 1.69
CA TYR A 24 20.47 -2.12 0.34
C TYR A 24 19.36 -2.24 -0.70
N LEU A 25 19.51 -1.50 -1.78
CA LEU A 25 18.65 -1.58 -2.95
C LEU A 25 19.48 -2.04 -4.15
N THR A 26 18.92 -2.94 -4.95
CA THR A 26 19.37 -3.18 -6.32
C THR A 26 18.17 -3.20 -7.24
N LYS A 27 18.38 -3.03 -8.55
CA LYS A 27 17.33 -3.14 -9.56
C LYS A 27 17.87 -3.84 -10.79
N LEU A 28 16.97 -4.31 -11.64
CA LEU A 28 17.35 -5.02 -12.87
C LEU A 28 18.30 -4.14 -13.71
N GLY A 29 19.48 -4.67 -14.04
CA GLY A 29 20.52 -3.95 -14.79
C GLY A 29 21.50 -3.14 -13.94
N LEU A 30 21.33 -3.09 -12.61
CA LEU A 30 22.36 -2.63 -11.67
C LEU A 30 23.08 -3.84 -11.07
N ASP A 31 24.38 -3.97 -11.35
CA ASP A 31 25.23 -5.03 -10.77
C ASP A 31 25.79 -4.66 -9.38
N GLN A 32 25.20 -3.67 -8.71
CA GLN A 32 25.65 -3.16 -7.41
C GLN A 32 24.49 -3.02 -6.43
N TRP A 33 24.80 -3.22 -5.15
CA TRP A 33 23.92 -2.94 -4.03
C TRP A 33 24.19 -1.55 -3.49
N ILE A 34 23.17 -0.70 -3.53
CA ILE A 34 23.27 0.71 -3.15
C ILE A 34 22.64 0.88 -1.78
N PRO A 35 23.35 1.42 -0.78
CA PRO A 35 22.77 1.63 0.53
C PRO A 35 21.71 2.74 0.47
N VAL A 36 20.49 2.40 0.89
CA VAL A 36 19.34 3.31 0.99
C VAL A 36 18.97 3.64 2.43
N LEU A 37 19.56 2.96 3.42
CA LEU A 37 19.54 3.36 4.83
C LEU A 37 20.74 2.72 5.55
N GLN A 38 21.52 3.52 6.28
CA GLN A 38 22.65 3.05 7.11
C GLN A 38 22.70 3.76 8.47
N ASP A 39 22.08 4.94 8.60
CA ASP A 39 22.05 5.68 9.85
C ASP A 39 20.79 5.35 10.65
N PHE A 40 20.97 4.51 11.67
CA PHE A 40 19.94 4.12 12.63
C PHE A 40 20.12 4.83 13.98
N ARG A 41 20.83 5.97 14.02
CA ARG A 41 21.01 6.74 15.25
C ARG A 41 19.80 7.63 15.52
N ASN A 42 19.37 7.65 16.77
CA ASN A 42 18.42 8.61 17.29
C ASN A 42 19.04 9.30 18.50
N LYS A 43 19.44 10.57 18.34
CA LYS A 43 20.23 11.31 19.35
C LYS A 43 21.47 10.49 19.74
N ASP A 44 21.67 10.21 21.02
CA ASP A 44 22.79 9.43 21.54
C ASP A 44 22.56 7.91 21.53
N THR A 45 21.43 7.45 20.98
CA THR A 45 21.04 6.04 21.00
C THR A 45 21.24 5.42 19.63
N LEU A 46 21.99 4.32 19.58
CA LEU A 46 22.13 3.51 18.37
C LEU A 46 21.06 2.42 18.34
N TRP A 47 20.34 2.34 17.22
CA TRP A 47 19.42 1.27 16.92
C TRP A 47 19.97 0.40 15.79
N GLY A 48 19.40 -0.79 15.63
CA GLY A 48 19.73 -1.69 14.52
C GLY A 48 18.70 -2.82 14.41
N PHE A 49 18.78 -3.60 13.35
CA PHE A 49 17.91 -4.77 13.19
C PHE A 49 18.12 -5.78 14.33
N VAL A 50 17.09 -6.58 14.59
CA VAL A 50 17.17 -7.67 15.56
C VAL A 50 17.93 -8.85 14.92
N PRO A 51 19.08 -9.29 15.49
CA PRO A 51 19.85 -10.39 14.95
C PRO A 51 19.04 -11.69 15.04
N TYR A 52 19.12 -12.46 13.98
CA TYR A 52 18.60 -13.81 13.96
C TYR A 52 19.53 -14.74 14.76
N HIS A 53 18.97 -15.47 15.72
CA HIS A 53 19.72 -16.39 16.57
C HIS A 53 19.32 -17.84 16.28
N ASN A 54 20.21 -18.60 15.64
CA ASN A 54 19.98 -20.00 15.29
C ASN A 54 19.90 -20.94 16.51
N ASN A 55 20.43 -20.54 17.67
CA ASN A 55 20.59 -21.39 18.86
C ASN A 55 19.45 -21.26 19.89
N LYS A 56 18.27 -20.80 19.50
CA LYS A 56 17.13 -20.75 20.41
C LYS A 56 16.54 -22.15 20.59
N SER A 57 16.23 -22.52 21.83
CA SER A 57 15.50 -23.75 22.15
C SER A 57 14.23 -23.85 21.31
N SER A 58 13.80 -25.06 20.96
CA SER A 58 12.65 -25.40 20.09
C SER A 58 11.28 -24.84 20.53
N VAL A 59 11.25 -23.99 21.56
CA VAL A 59 10.06 -23.40 22.18
C VAL A 59 9.92 -21.90 21.89
N GLU A 60 10.98 -21.19 21.45
CA GLU A 60 10.90 -19.76 21.09
C GLU A 60 10.82 -19.56 19.57
N ILE A 61 9.74 -18.92 19.11
CA ILE A 61 9.61 -18.51 17.70
C ILE A 61 10.62 -17.40 17.40
N SER A 62 11.41 -17.58 16.35
CA SER A 62 12.35 -16.58 15.84
C SER A 62 11.79 -15.92 14.60
N PHE A 63 11.92 -14.59 14.53
CA PHE A 63 11.46 -13.79 13.40
C PHE A 63 12.69 -13.30 12.63
N PRO A 64 12.78 -13.55 11.30
CA PRO A 64 13.85 -13.03 10.48
C PRO A 64 13.70 -11.52 10.26
N ILE A 65 14.80 -10.87 9.92
CA ILE A 65 14.79 -9.45 9.53
C ILE A 65 13.89 -9.31 8.29
N THR A 66 12.82 -8.53 8.45
CA THR A 66 11.79 -8.36 7.43
C THR A 66 11.43 -6.88 7.33
N LEU A 67 11.17 -6.42 6.11
CA LEU A 67 10.53 -5.14 5.83
C LEU A 67 9.12 -5.40 5.32
N HIS A 68 8.13 -4.72 5.88
CA HIS A 68 6.75 -4.71 5.37
C HIS A 68 6.50 -3.40 4.64
N ILE A 69 6.15 -3.48 3.37
CA ILE A 69 6.08 -2.33 2.46
C ILE A 69 4.64 -1.84 2.35
N GLY A 70 4.46 -0.52 2.35
CA GLY A 70 3.16 0.14 2.18
C GLY A 70 3.34 1.65 2.10
N ASP A 71 2.45 2.34 1.39
CA ASP A 71 2.46 3.80 1.28
C ASP A 71 1.61 4.40 2.42
N TYR A 72 2.26 4.74 3.53
CA TYR A 72 1.58 5.14 4.77
C TYR A 72 0.97 6.55 4.68
N ASN A 73 1.58 7.41 3.87
CA ASN A 73 1.19 8.82 3.72
C ASN A 73 0.55 9.15 2.36
N MET A 74 0.32 8.14 1.51
CA MET A 74 -0.32 8.25 0.20
C MET A 74 0.39 9.23 -0.77
N ASP A 75 1.71 9.35 -0.66
CA ASP A 75 2.51 10.24 -1.50
C ASP A 75 2.94 9.58 -2.84
N GLY A 76 2.63 8.29 -3.02
CA GLY A 76 2.96 7.50 -4.19
C GLY A 76 4.32 6.80 -4.10
N TYR A 77 5.03 6.91 -2.98
CA TYR A 77 6.30 6.23 -2.73
C TYR A 77 6.13 5.23 -1.58
N PRO A 78 6.39 3.93 -1.78
CA PRO A 78 6.22 2.96 -0.72
C PRO A 78 7.19 3.18 0.45
N ASP A 79 6.64 3.34 1.65
CA ASP A 79 7.33 3.31 2.94
C ASP A 79 7.56 1.86 3.40
N ALA A 80 8.24 1.69 4.53
CA ALA A 80 8.45 0.39 5.13
C ALA A 80 8.25 0.39 6.65
N LEU A 81 7.80 -0.72 7.21
CA LEU A 81 7.87 -1.01 8.63
C LEU A 81 9.00 -1.98 8.90
N ALA A 82 9.74 -1.72 9.98
CA ALA A 82 10.83 -2.56 10.43
C ALA A 82 10.85 -2.70 11.95
N ILE A 83 11.33 -3.84 12.45
CA ILE A 83 11.61 -4.03 13.87
C ILE A 83 13.07 -3.71 14.15
N LEU A 84 13.30 -2.74 15.02
CA LEU A 84 14.63 -2.33 15.46
C LEU A 84 14.78 -2.57 16.96
N LYS A 85 16.02 -2.86 17.39
CA LYS A 85 16.41 -2.92 18.79
C LYS A 85 17.39 -1.80 19.12
N ASN A 86 17.30 -1.30 20.34
CA ASN A 86 18.36 -0.45 20.89
C ASN A 86 19.60 -1.31 21.14
N THR A 87 20.76 -0.95 20.58
CA THR A 87 21.98 -1.77 20.69
C THR A 87 22.56 -1.81 22.10
N SER A 88 22.22 -0.85 22.95
CA SER A 88 22.66 -0.75 24.34
C SER A 88 21.70 -1.42 25.34
N GLY A 89 20.52 -1.84 24.90
CA GLY A 89 19.49 -2.46 25.73
C GLY A 89 18.89 -3.71 25.08
N SER A 90 17.76 -4.16 25.64
CA SER A 90 16.99 -5.29 25.10
C SER A 90 15.67 -4.86 24.44
N ASN A 91 15.34 -3.56 24.47
CA ASN A 91 14.06 -3.08 23.95
C ASN A 91 14.05 -3.13 22.41
N GLN A 92 13.13 -3.91 21.86
CA GLN A 92 12.83 -3.99 20.44
C GLN A 92 11.45 -3.40 20.15
N GLN A 93 11.34 -2.60 19.10
CA GLN A 93 10.16 -1.81 18.77
C GLN A 93 9.98 -1.74 17.25
N ALA A 94 8.75 -1.47 16.82
CA ALA A 94 8.46 -1.24 15.42
C ALA A 94 8.72 0.23 15.07
N PHE A 95 9.24 0.49 13.87
CA PHE A 95 9.47 1.83 13.36
C PHE A 95 8.99 1.93 11.91
N LEU A 96 8.39 3.07 11.59
CA LEU A 96 8.12 3.50 10.23
C LEU A 96 9.42 4.01 9.59
N LEU A 97 9.68 3.60 8.36
CA LEU A 97 10.78 4.04 7.51
C LEU A 97 10.16 4.78 6.32
N GLU A 98 10.24 6.10 6.32
CA GLU A 98 9.67 6.95 5.27
C GLU A 98 10.56 6.96 4.03
N ASN A 99 9.95 6.87 2.85
CA ASN A 99 10.62 6.94 1.56
C ASN A 99 10.83 8.39 1.11
N VAL A 100 12.00 8.94 1.39
CA VAL A 100 12.31 10.36 1.16
C VAL A 100 13.27 10.57 -0.01
N PRO A 101 13.31 11.76 -0.62
CA PRO A 101 14.36 12.11 -1.59
C PRO A 101 15.75 11.85 -1.01
N CYS A 102 16.61 11.23 -1.80
CA CYS A 102 17.98 10.94 -1.41
C CYS A 102 18.73 12.25 -1.12
N ASN A 103 19.34 12.34 0.06
CA ASN A 103 20.16 13.47 0.48
C ASN A 103 21.66 13.10 0.62
N ASN A 104 22.02 11.83 0.40
CA ASN A 104 23.39 11.33 0.51
C ASN A 104 24.00 11.05 -0.88
N VAL A 105 25.30 11.19 -1.02
CA VAL A 105 26.02 10.86 -2.27
C VAL A 105 25.86 9.38 -2.62
N SER A 106 25.75 8.51 -1.62
CA SER A 106 25.64 7.06 -1.81
C SER A 106 24.37 6.62 -2.57
N CYS A 107 23.23 7.26 -2.32
CA CYS A 107 21.94 6.91 -2.93
C CYS A 107 21.61 7.75 -4.18
N LYS A 108 22.52 8.61 -4.66
CA LYS A 108 22.25 9.55 -5.75
C LYS A 108 21.81 8.87 -7.05
N SER A 109 22.34 7.67 -7.32
CA SER A 109 21.99 6.85 -8.49
C SER A 109 20.56 6.30 -8.45
N VAL A 110 19.97 6.15 -7.25
CA VAL A 110 18.61 5.62 -7.03
C VAL A 110 17.63 6.70 -6.55
N ARG A 111 18.09 7.95 -6.37
CA ARG A 111 17.31 9.19 -6.12
C ARG A 111 16.50 9.23 -4.83
N ARG A 112 16.28 8.11 -4.16
CA ARG A 112 15.45 7.93 -2.97
C ARG A 112 16.20 7.15 -1.90
N MET A 113 15.79 7.32 -0.66
CA MET A 113 16.35 6.61 0.50
C MET A 113 15.27 6.44 1.57
N PHE A 114 15.50 5.55 2.53
CA PHE A 114 14.66 5.49 3.72
C PHE A 114 15.19 6.39 4.82
N LYS A 115 14.28 6.95 5.61
CA LYS A 115 14.57 7.66 6.85
C LYS A 115 13.72 7.08 7.96
N VAL A 116 14.33 6.74 9.09
CA VAL A 116 13.57 6.27 10.25
C VAL A 116 12.72 7.41 10.81
N PHE A 117 11.42 7.19 10.94
CA PHE A 117 10.50 8.14 11.52
C PHE A 117 10.36 7.89 13.02
N TRP A 118 11.18 8.61 13.80
CA TRP A 118 11.32 8.42 15.25
C TRP A 118 10.17 8.99 16.08
N GLU A 119 9.32 9.82 15.50
CA GLU A 119 8.33 10.63 16.23
C GLU A 119 6.93 9.99 16.29
N LEU A 120 6.73 8.81 15.71
CA LEU A 120 5.46 8.09 15.77
C LEU A 120 5.25 7.43 17.15
N SER A 121 4.81 8.24 18.10
CA SER A 121 4.76 7.90 19.53
C SER A 121 3.96 6.65 19.86
N ASP A 122 2.84 6.41 19.17
CA ASP A 122 1.93 5.32 19.48
C ASP A 122 2.52 3.97 19.05
N LEU A 123 3.23 3.95 17.92
CA LEU A 123 4.00 2.78 17.47
C LEU A 123 5.17 2.49 18.42
N ASN A 124 5.89 3.54 18.81
CA ASN A 124 7.07 3.44 19.68
C ASN A 124 6.73 3.12 21.14
N GLN A 125 5.45 3.08 21.54
CA GLN A 125 5.04 2.63 22.87
C GLN A 125 4.94 1.10 22.98
N ILE A 126 4.77 0.41 21.85
CA ILE A 126 4.65 -1.04 21.81
C ILE A 126 6.05 -1.66 21.97
N LYS A 127 6.34 -2.09 23.19
CA LYS A 127 7.59 -2.79 23.52
C LYS A 127 7.54 -4.25 23.07
N ASP A 128 8.74 -4.81 22.88
CA ASP A 128 8.92 -6.20 22.49
C ASP A 128 8.21 -6.60 21.18
N ALA A 129 8.06 -5.63 20.26
CA ALA A 129 7.51 -5.86 18.93
C ALA A 129 8.38 -6.86 18.16
N VAL A 130 7.73 -7.80 17.46
CA VAL A 130 8.39 -8.86 16.68
C VAL A 130 8.03 -8.83 15.19
N VAL A 131 6.85 -8.29 14.86
CA VAL A 131 6.38 -8.10 13.48
C VAL A 131 5.53 -6.84 13.47
N ALA A 132 5.64 -6.02 12.43
CA ALA A 132 4.72 -4.92 12.15
C ALA A 132 4.41 -4.92 10.66
N ALA A 133 3.14 -4.74 10.31
CA ALA A 133 2.69 -4.75 8.92
C ALA A 133 1.61 -3.70 8.69
N PHE A 134 1.55 -3.18 7.48
CA PHE A 134 0.47 -2.31 7.04
C PHE A 134 -0.79 -3.13 6.73
N PHE A 135 -1.94 -2.59 7.09
CA PHE A 135 -3.24 -3.18 6.76
C PHE A 135 -4.30 -2.10 6.73
N ASP A 136 -5.25 -2.16 5.79
CA ASP A 136 -6.40 -1.27 5.75
C ASP A 136 -7.54 -1.91 6.55
N ILE A 137 -7.57 -1.66 7.87
CA ILE A 137 -8.51 -2.34 8.79
C ILE A 137 -9.93 -1.82 8.58
N TYR A 138 -10.07 -0.54 8.26
CA TYR A 138 -11.36 0.13 8.12
C TYR A 138 -11.90 0.12 6.69
N GLU A 139 -11.15 -0.45 5.74
CA GLU A 139 -11.47 -0.47 4.32
C GLU A 139 -11.69 0.94 3.73
N ASP A 140 -11.00 1.94 4.27
CA ASP A 140 -11.12 3.35 3.90
C ASP A 140 -10.00 3.85 2.97
N GLY A 141 -9.07 2.97 2.59
CA GLY A 141 -7.94 3.31 1.71
C GLY A 141 -6.76 3.93 2.46
N ILE A 142 -6.81 4.03 3.78
CA ILE A 142 -5.68 4.49 4.59
C ILE A 142 -5.03 3.26 5.22
N LEU A 143 -3.71 3.14 5.07
CA LEU A 143 -2.97 2.03 5.68
C LEU A 143 -2.81 2.27 7.18
N ASP A 144 -3.46 1.44 7.99
CA ASP A 144 -3.22 1.29 9.42
C ASP A 144 -2.01 0.37 9.68
N ILE A 145 -1.62 0.23 10.95
CA ILE A 145 -0.50 -0.62 11.36
C ILE A 145 -0.99 -1.70 12.32
N ILE A 146 -0.68 -2.96 12.00
CA ILE A 146 -0.84 -4.09 12.91
C ILE A 146 0.54 -4.46 13.45
N VAL A 147 0.67 -4.57 14.78
CA VAL A 147 1.91 -4.96 15.45
C VAL A 147 1.69 -6.20 16.29
N LEU A 148 2.56 -7.20 16.10
CA LEU A 148 2.67 -8.35 16.97
C LEU A 148 3.79 -8.07 17.98
N SER A 149 3.47 -8.13 19.28
CA SER A 149 4.45 -8.03 20.36
C SER A 149 4.47 -9.31 21.20
N LYS A 150 5.55 -9.54 21.94
CA LYS A 150 5.55 -10.57 22.98
C LYS A 150 4.59 -10.17 24.10
N GLY A 151 3.89 -11.16 24.65
CA GLY A 151 2.98 -11.01 25.79
C GLY A 151 3.70 -11.10 27.14
N TYR A 152 2.92 -11.25 28.22
CA TYR A 152 3.44 -11.37 29.59
C TYR A 152 4.30 -12.62 29.81
N SER A 153 3.94 -13.72 29.15
CA SER A 153 4.83 -14.87 29.03
C SER A 153 5.55 -14.80 27.68
N ASN A 154 6.83 -15.18 27.63
CA ASN A 154 7.61 -15.23 26.37
C ASN A 154 7.03 -16.20 25.31
N LYS A 155 5.93 -16.88 25.62
CA LYS A 155 5.21 -17.81 24.73
C LYS A 155 3.94 -17.21 24.15
N ASP A 156 3.43 -16.14 24.75
CA ASP A 156 2.21 -15.49 24.29
C ASP A 156 2.57 -14.31 23.38
N PHE A 157 1.64 -13.98 22.49
CA PHE A 157 1.73 -12.78 21.67
C PHE A 157 0.52 -11.89 21.91
N ALA A 158 0.74 -10.59 21.84
CA ALA A 158 -0.32 -9.59 21.82
C ALA A 158 -0.36 -8.93 20.43
N ILE A 159 -1.57 -8.72 19.92
CA ILE A 159 -1.82 -8.02 18.66
C ILE A 159 -2.30 -6.62 19.01
N HIS A 160 -1.67 -5.63 18.42
CA HIS A 160 -2.00 -4.22 18.55
C HIS A 160 -2.40 -3.69 17.17
N THR A 161 -3.43 -2.86 17.13
CA THR A 161 -3.89 -2.18 15.91
C THR A 161 -3.82 -0.68 16.14
N LEU A 162 -3.03 0.00 15.32
CA LEU A 162 -2.84 1.44 15.37
C LEU A 162 -3.52 2.06 14.17
N LYS A 163 -4.56 2.85 14.44
CA LYS A 163 -5.26 3.58 13.40
C LYS A 163 -4.39 4.70 12.88
N ASN A 164 -4.25 4.79 11.57
CA ASN A 164 -3.63 5.94 10.92
C ASN A 164 -4.65 7.06 10.76
N ASN A 165 -4.48 8.15 11.50
CA ASN A 165 -5.34 9.34 11.42
C ASN A 165 -4.90 10.32 10.33
N PHE A 166 -4.32 9.82 9.24
CA PHE A 166 -3.97 10.65 8.08
C PHE A 166 -5.21 11.40 7.59
N GLU A 167 -5.15 12.74 7.57
CA GLU A 167 -6.30 13.55 7.18
C GLU A 167 -6.72 13.26 5.73
N ALA A 168 -7.94 12.75 5.59
CA ALA A 168 -8.56 12.17 4.40
C ALA A 168 -8.84 13.13 3.24
N ASP A 169 -8.13 14.27 3.18
CA ASP A 169 -8.21 15.16 2.01
C ASP A 169 -7.50 14.55 0.79
N ALA A 170 -6.80 13.41 0.92
CA ALA A 170 -6.20 12.71 -0.21
C ALA A 170 -7.17 11.67 -0.79
N TYR A 171 -7.57 11.88 -2.04
CA TYR A 171 -8.30 10.89 -2.82
C TYR A 171 -7.43 9.65 -3.06
N PHE A 172 -8.05 8.48 -3.15
CA PHE A 172 -7.36 7.22 -3.48
C PHE A 172 -8.11 6.44 -4.57
N VAL A 173 -7.45 5.43 -5.15
CA VAL A 173 -8.13 4.36 -5.88
C VAL A 173 -7.66 3.00 -5.36
N LYS A 174 -8.59 2.09 -5.10
CA LYS A 174 -8.32 0.69 -4.78
C LYS A 174 -8.37 -0.13 -6.06
N VAL A 175 -7.29 -0.84 -6.40
CA VAL A 175 -7.25 -1.68 -7.60
C VAL A 175 -6.85 -3.10 -7.23
N ILE A 176 -7.72 -4.05 -7.58
CA ILE A 176 -7.46 -5.50 -7.49
C ILE A 176 -7.45 -6.10 -8.89
N VAL A 177 -6.40 -6.83 -9.20
CA VAL A 177 -6.24 -7.56 -10.46
C VAL A 177 -6.38 -9.04 -10.19
N LEU A 178 -7.44 -9.64 -10.72
CA LEU A 178 -7.71 -11.05 -10.54
C LEU A 178 -6.88 -11.91 -11.49
N SER A 179 -6.86 -13.21 -11.25
CA SER A 179 -6.18 -14.20 -12.08
C SER A 179 -6.84 -14.35 -13.45
N GLY A 180 -8.07 -13.84 -13.63
CA GLY A 180 -8.78 -13.88 -14.91
C GLY A 180 -9.04 -15.31 -15.37
N LEU A 181 -9.66 -16.15 -14.53
CA LEU A 181 -9.91 -17.55 -14.86
C LEU A 181 -10.84 -17.71 -16.08
N CYS A 182 -11.93 -16.93 -16.10
CA CYS A 182 -13.02 -16.97 -17.06
C CYS A 182 -13.97 -15.80 -16.78
N SER A 183 -14.84 -15.47 -17.74
CA SER A 183 -15.80 -14.36 -17.61
C SER A 183 -17.05 -14.74 -16.81
N ASN A 184 -18.02 -15.46 -17.39
CA ASN A 184 -19.26 -15.82 -16.68
C ASN A 184 -19.54 -17.33 -16.69
N ASP A 185 -19.30 -18.01 -17.82
CA ASP A 185 -19.54 -19.45 -17.96
C ASP A 185 -18.22 -20.22 -17.92
N CYS A 186 -17.87 -20.69 -16.74
CA CYS A 186 -16.56 -21.29 -16.49
C CYS A 186 -16.63 -22.83 -16.62
N PRO A 187 -15.61 -23.46 -17.23
CA PRO A 187 -15.53 -24.91 -17.29
C PRO A 187 -15.68 -25.52 -15.89
N ARG A 188 -16.45 -26.60 -15.77
CA ARG A 188 -16.72 -27.31 -14.50
C ARG A 188 -17.52 -26.50 -13.46
N LYS A 189 -18.25 -25.44 -13.88
CA LYS A 189 -19.12 -24.62 -13.01
C LYS A 189 -18.39 -24.01 -11.80
N VAL A 190 -17.10 -23.73 -11.94
CA VAL A 190 -16.33 -23.01 -10.92
C VAL A 190 -16.74 -21.54 -10.85
N THR A 191 -16.50 -20.90 -9.72
CA THR A 191 -16.76 -19.46 -9.55
C THR A 191 -15.93 -18.64 -10.54
N PRO A 192 -16.54 -17.68 -11.26
CA PRO A 192 -15.82 -16.91 -12.28
C PRO A 192 -14.74 -15.97 -11.76
N PHE A 193 -13.97 -15.41 -12.69
CA PHE A 193 -12.90 -14.42 -12.50
C PHE A 193 -11.63 -14.90 -11.77
N GLY A 194 -11.75 -15.85 -10.84
CA GLY A 194 -10.62 -16.35 -10.05
C GLY A 194 -10.28 -15.45 -8.85
N VAL A 195 -9.03 -15.51 -8.40
CA VAL A 195 -8.54 -14.84 -7.16
C VAL A 195 -7.48 -13.78 -7.47
N ASN A 196 -7.06 -12.98 -6.48
CA ASN A 196 -5.92 -12.08 -6.65
C ASN A 196 -4.65 -12.88 -7.03
N GLN A 197 -3.98 -12.47 -8.10
CA GLN A 197 -2.73 -13.10 -8.55
C GLN A 197 -1.52 -12.23 -8.22
N PRO A 198 -0.33 -12.83 -7.98
CA PRO A 198 0.89 -12.07 -7.76
C PRO A 198 1.50 -11.56 -9.07
N GLY A 199 2.08 -10.35 -9.01
CA GLY A 199 2.83 -9.77 -10.13
C GLY A 199 2.09 -8.81 -11.08
N PRO A 200 0.74 -8.61 -11.06
CA PRO A 200 0.13 -7.51 -11.78
C PRO A 200 0.77 -6.17 -11.45
N TYR A 201 0.95 -5.36 -12.47
CA TYR A 201 1.49 -4.01 -12.37
C TYR A 201 0.37 -3.01 -12.66
N ILE A 202 0.15 -2.08 -11.74
CA ILE A 202 -0.85 -1.03 -11.86
C ILE A 202 -0.11 0.30 -11.89
N MET A 203 -0.48 1.15 -12.83
CA MET A 203 0.05 2.49 -12.94
C MET A 203 -1.08 3.44 -13.28
N TYR A 204 -1.09 4.61 -12.66
CA TYR A 204 -1.95 5.70 -13.10
C TYR A 204 -1.15 6.92 -13.51
N THR A 205 -1.80 7.73 -14.34
CA THR A 205 -1.36 9.08 -14.68
C THR A 205 -2.55 10.01 -14.45
N THR A 206 -2.29 11.12 -13.78
CA THR A 206 -3.27 12.18 -13.51
C THR A 206 -2.56 13.53 -13.53
N VAL A 207 -3.33 14.61 -13.52
CA VAL A 207 -2.82 15.97 -13.30
C VAL A 207 -3.07 16.41 -11.85
N ASP A 208 -2.10 17.06 -11.22
CA ASP A 208 -2.23 17.63 -9.88
C ASP A 208 -2.94 19.00 -9.90
N ALA A 209 -3.19 19.59 -8.72
CA ALA A 209 -3.85 20.89 -8.60
C ALA A 209 -3.09 22.04 -9.28
N ASN A 210 -1.78 21.88 -9.51
CA ASN A 210 -0.91 22.88 -10.14
C ASN A 210 -0.77 22.65 -11.66
N GLY A 211 -1.42 21.64 -12.22
CA GLY A 211 -1.33 21.31 -13.63
C GLY A 211 -0.15 20.41 -14.00
N TYR A 212 0.60 19.87 -13.04
CA TYR A 212 1.72 18.97 -13.30
C TYR A 212 1.25 17.51 -13.40
N LEU A 213 1.87 16.77 -14.30
CA LEU A 213 1.66 15.33 -14.42
C LEU A 213 2.16 14.62 -13.16
N LYS A 214 1.27 13.86 -12.54
CA LYS A 214 1.53 12.95 -11.44
C LYS A 214 1.33 11.52 -11.91
N ASN A 215 2.36 10.70 -11.70
CA ASN A 215 2.30 9.26 -11.93
C ASN A 215 2.45 8.53 -10.61
N GLY A 216 1.74 7.42 -10.46
CA GLY A 216 1.96 6.48 -9.37
C GLY A 216 1.84 5.05 -9.90
N SER A 217 2.57 4.13 -9.28
CA SER A 217 2.55 2.74 -9.70
C SER A 217 2.78 1.81 -8.51
N ALA A 218 2.20 0.62 -8.62
CA ALA A 218 2.32 -0.41 -7.59
C ALA A 218 2.25 -1.81 -8.22
N GLY A 219 3.00 -2.75 -7.64
CA GLY A 219 2.94 -4.16 -7.95
C GLY A 219 2.05 -4.90 -6.96
N GLN A 220 1.05 -5.63 -7.45
CA GLN A 220 0.18 -6.45 -6.62
C GLN A 220 0.92 -7.67 -6.07
N LEU A 221 0.81 -7.88 -4.75
CA LEU A 221 1.48 -8.95 -4.02
C LEU A 221 2.99 -9.01 -4.34
N SER A 222 3.64 -7.84 -4.34
CA SER A 222 5.06 -7.66 -4.71
C SER A 222 6.06 -8.16 -3.65
N GLN A 223 5.66 -8.25 -2.37
CA GLN A 223 6.55 -8.68 -1.29
C GLN A 223 6.75 -10.21 -1.30
N SER A 224 8.01 -10.64 -1.34
CA SER A 224 8.42 -12.06 -1.26
C SER A 224 9.05 -12.42 0.09
N ALA A 225 8.84 -11.61 1.13
CA ALA A 225 9.47 -11.76 2.43
C ALA A 225 8.75 -12.77 3.34
N HIS A 226 9.43 -13.21 4.40
CA HIS A 226 8.80 -14.03 5.45
C HIS A 226 7.71 -13.23 6.16
N PHE A 227 6.62 -13.90 6.55
CA PHE A 227 5.48 -13.25 7.23
C PHE A 227 4.92 -12.03 6.47
N ALA A 228 5.06 -12.00 5.13
CA ALA A 228 4.46 -10.96 4.32
C ALA A 228 2.93 -10.95 4.52
N LEU A 229 2.41 -9.84 5.01
CA LEU A 229 0.98 -9.57 5.11
C LEU A 229 0.67 -8.46 4.12
N GLN A 230 0.32 -8.85 2.90
CA GLN A 230 -0.03 -7.91 1.84
C GLN A 230 -1.55 -7.87 1.65
N LEU A 231 -2.06 -6.69 1.33
CA LEU A 231 -3.45 -6.53 0.93
C LEU A 231 -3.71 -7.24 -0.42
N PRO A 232 -4.92 -7.77 -0.65
CA PRO A 232 -5.27 -8.41 -1.91
C PRO A 232 -5.44 -7.40 -3.06
N TYR A 233 -5.43 -6.10 -2.75
CA TYR A 233 -5.51 -4.98 -3.67
C TYR A 233 -4.37 -4.00 -3.41
N ASN A 234 -4.14 -3.09 -4.36
CA ASN A 234 -3.26 -1.93 -4.15
C ASN A 234 -4.10 -0.69 -3.90
N VAL A 235 -3.65 0.14 -2.96
CA VAL A 235 -4.19 1.47 -2.76
C VAL A 235 -3.20 2.47 -3.37
N LEU A 236 -3.71 3.38 -4.20
CA LEU A 236 -2.90 4.38 -4.88
C LEU A 236 -3.41 5.77 -4.50
N GLY A 237 -2.54 6.55 -3.86
CA GLY A 237 -2.83 7.91 -3.40
C GLY A 237 -2.83 8.96 -4.52
N LEU A 238 -3.98 9.58 -4.77
CA LEU A 238 -4.15 10.56 -5.84
C LEU A 238 -3.83 11.99 -5.39
N GLY A 239 -3.96 12.28 -4.09
CA GLY A 239 -3.75 13.62 -3.52
C GLY A 239 -5.05 14.43 -3.45
N ARG A 240 -4.96 15.73 -3.20
CA ARG A 240 -6.11 16.54 -2.74
C ARG A 240 -7.10 17.04 -3.79
N SER A 241 -6.80 16.86 -5.07
CA SER A 241 -7.61 17.48 -6.14
C SER A 241 -7.73 16.59 -7.37
N ALA A 242 -8.03 15.30 -7.14
CA ALA A 242 -8.37 14.39 -8.23
C ALA A 242 -9.88 14.41 -8.46
N ASN A 243 -10.32 14.89 -9.62
CA ASN A 243 -11.73 14.78 -10.04
C ASN A 243 -11.99 13.42 -10.73
N PHE A 244 -11.01 12.96 -11.48
CA PHE A 244 -10.95 11.65 -12.13
C PHE A 244 -9.48 11.31 -12.37
N LEU A 245 -9.16 10.03 -12.50
CA LEU A 245 -7.87 9.61 -13.05
C LEU A 245 -7.96 9.63 -14.57
N ASP A 246 -7.03 10.33 -15.22
CA ASP A 246 -6.97 10.42 -16.69
C ASP A 246 -6.75 9.03 -17.29
N HIS A 247 -5.74 8.31 -16.78
CA HIS A 247 -5.34 7.01 -17.28
C HIS A 247 -5.01 6.06 -16.14
N LEU A 248 -5.54 4.84 -16.21
CA LEU A 248 -5.16 3.71 -15.38
C LEU A 248 -4.73 2.56 -16.29
N TYR A 249 -3.48 2.17 -16.17
CA TYR A 249 -2.87 1.05 -16.87
C TYR A 249 -2.75 -0.15 -15.94
N VAL A 250 -3.17 -1.31 -16.42
CA VAL A 250 -2.97 -2.58 -15.72
C VAL A 250 -2.27 -3.54 -16.66
N GLY A 251 -1.16 -4.10 -16.19
CA GLY A 251 -0.44 -5.18 -16.84
C GLY A 251 -0.44 -6.45 -16.01
N ILE A 252 -0.36 -7.60 -16.67
CA ILE A 252 -0.13 -8.90 -16.01
C ILE A 252 1.19 -9.51 -16.46
N PRO A 253 1.82 -10.38 -15.64
CA PRO A 253 3.03 -11.09 -16.04
C PRO A 253 2.86 -11.86 -17.35
N ARG A 254 3.97 -11.95 -18.11
CA ARG A 254 4.04 -12.70 -19.37
C ARG A 254 4.55 -14.11 -19.11
N PRO A 255 4.03 -15.14 -19.79
CA PRO A 255 4.63 -16.46 -19.81
C PRO A 255 6.04 -16.42 -20.39
N LEU A 256 6.83 -17.42 -20.01
CA LEU A 256 8.17 -17.65 -20.56
C LEU A 256 8.11 -17.72 -22.09
N GLY A 257 8.99 -16.96 -22.75
CA GLY A 257 9.11 -16.89 -24.21
C GLY A 257 8.22 -15.85 -24.90
N GLU A 258 7.22 -15.29 -24.22
CA GLU A 258 6.36 -14.26 -24.80
C GLU A 258 6.93 -12.85 -24.60
N LYS A 259 7.05 -12.09 -25.69
CA LYS A 259 7.58 -10.71 -25.65
C LYS A 259 6.47 -9.65 -25.61
N SER A 260 5.28 -9.95 -26.11
CA SER A 260 4.14 -9.00 -26.13
C SER A 260 3.74 -8.58 -24.72
N VAL A 261 3.68 -7.27 -24.50
CA VAL A 261 3.19 -6.71 -23.23
C VAL A 261 1.68 -6.90 -23.16
N ARG A 262 1.22 -7.57 -22.11
CA ARG A 262 -0.21 -7.75 -21.82
C ARG A 262 -0.65 -6.63 -20.90
N LYS A 263 -1.16 -5.56 -21.48
CA LYS A 263 -1.66 -4.39 -20.74
C LYS A 263 -2.97 -3.87 -21.33
N GLN A 264 -3.81 -3.33 -20.46
CA GLN A 264 -5.00 -2.60 -20.83
C GLN A 264 -5.05 -1.26 -20.10
N GLU A 265 -5.70 -0.31 -20.75
CA GLU A 265 -5.91 1.04 -20.25
C GLU A 265 -7.41 1.29 -20.02
N TRP A 266 -7.71 1.95 -18.91
CA TRP A 266 -9.01 2.55 -18.65
C TRP A 266 -8.83 4.04 -18.34
N THR A 267 -9.81 4.85 -18.73
CA THR A 267 -9.78 6.31 -18.55
C THR A 267 -10.94 6.77 -17.68
N ALA A 268 -10.82 7.99 -17.16
CA ALA A 268 -11.86 8.65 -16.37
C ALA A 268 -12.33 7.81 -15.16
N ILE A 269 -11.38 7.24 -14.41
CA ILE A 269 -11.71 6.45 -13.21
C ILE A 269 -12.09 7.39 -12.07
N ILE A 270 -13.21 7.10 -11.43
CA ILE A 270 -13.72 7.90 -10.32
C ILE A 270 -12.85 7.66 -9.08
N PRO A 271 -12.36 8.69 -8.38
CA PRO A 271 -11.64 8.53 -7.12
C PRO A 271 -12.52 7.93 -6.00
N ASN A 272 -11.89 7.50 -4.90
CA ASN A 272 -12.54 6.86 -3.75
C ASN A 272 -13.42 5.66 -4.15
N SER A 273 -12.93 4.92 -5.15
CA SER A 273 -13.62 3.76 -5.71
C SER A 273 -12.73 2.52 -5.64
N GLN A 274 -13.38 1.37 -5.75
CA GLN A 274 -12.71 0.09 -5.90
C GLN A 274 -12.90 -0.44 -7.31
N LEU A 275 -11.79 -0.70 -8.00
CA LEU A 275 -11.75 -1.26 -9.33
C LEU A 275 -11.29 -2.72 -9.29
N ILE A 276 -12.13 -3.62 -9.76
CA ILE A 276 -11.82 -5.05 -9.92
C ILE A 276 -11.54 -5.33 -11.39
N VAL A 277 -10.28 -5.61 -11.70
CA VAL A 277 -9.79 -5.88 -13.05
C VAL A 277 -9.77 -7.39 -13.29
N ILE A 278 -10.42 -7.81 -14.36
CA ILE A 278 -10.55 -9.21 -14.75
C ILE A 278 -9.80 -9.37 -16.09
N PRO A 279 -8.55 -9.83 -16.06
CA PRO A 279 -7.72 -9.91 -17.25
C PRO A 279 -8.01 -11.16 -18.09
N TYR A 280 -9.26 -11.36 -18.53
CA TYR A 280 -9.65 -12.51 -19.34
C TYR A 280 -10.24 -12.10 -20.70
N PRO A 281 -9.87 -12.78 -21.80
CA PRO A 281 -8.80 -13.76 -21.92
C PRO A 281 -7.41 -13.10 -21.84
N HIS A 282 -6.42 -13.75 -21.21
CA HIS A 282 -5.10 -13.14 -20.91
C HIS A 282 -4.35 -12.62 -22.15
N ASN A 283 -4.56 -13.26 -23.31
CA ASN A 283 -3.91 -12.94 -24.57
C ASN A 283 -4.59 -11.83 -25.37
N VAL A 284 -5.78 -11.37 -24.96
CA VAL A 284 -6.49 -10.27 -25.62
C VAL A 284 -6.79 -9.16 -24.61
N PRO A 285 -5.80 -8.30 -24.28
CA PRO A 285 -5.97 -7.25 -23.27
C PRO A 285 -7.14 -6.29 -23.53
N ARG A 286 -7.48 -6.04 -24.80
CA ARG A 286 -8.63 -5.20 -25.18
C ARG A 286 -9.98 -5.76 -24.73
N SER A 287 -10.07 -7.07 -24.48
CA SER A 287 -11.28 -7.74 -24.02
C SER A 287 -11.39 -7.81 -22.50
N TRP A 288 -10.35 -7.35 -21.77
CA TRP A 288 -10.38 -7.32 -20.31
C TRP A 288 -11.46 -6.37 -19.81
N SER A 289 -12.15 -6.79 -18.76
CA SER A 289 -13.19 -5.98 -18.12
C SER A 289 -12.70 -5.44 -16.79
N ALA A 290 -13.15 -4.24 -16.43
CA ALA A 290 -12.99 -3.70 -15.10
C ALA A 290 -14.37 -3.37 -14.52
N LYS A 291 -14.61 -3.78 -13.27
CA LYS A 291 -15.85 -3.49 -12.53
C LYS A 291 -15.55 -2.45 -11.46
N LEU A 292 -16.24 -1.33 -11.54
CA LEU A 292 -16.13 -0.24 -10.59
C LEU A 292 -17.18 -0.39 -9.49
N TYR A 293 -16.74 -0.39 -8.25
CA TYR A 293 -17.59 -0.33 -7.07
C TYR A 293 -17.40 1.01 -6.39
N LEU A 294 -18.50 1.70 -6.16
CA LEU A 294 -18.55 2.94 -5.42
C LEU A 294 -19.08 2.61 -4.03
N THR A 295 -18.30 2.91 -2.99
CA THR A 295 -18.80 2.84 -1.62
C THR A 295 -19.70 4.05 -1.41
N PRO A 296 -21.03 3.88 -1.22
CA PRO A 296 -21.90 5.02 -1.02
C PRO A 296 -21.56 5.68 0.32
N SER A 297 -21.15 6.94 0.28
CA SER A 297 -20.96 7.73 1.50
C SER A 297 -22.30 7.95 2.21
N ASN A 298 -22.30 8.03 3.54
CA ASN A 298 -23.48 8.43 4.33
C ASN A 298 -24.09 9.77 3.84
N ILE A 299 -23.27 10.62 3.22
CA ILE A 299 -23.70 11.88 2.61
C ILE A 299 -24.68 11.64 1.45
N VAL A 300 -24.57 10.54 0.69
CA VAL A 300 -25.48 10.24 -0.44
C VAL A 300 -26.92 10.09 0.04
N LEU A 301 -27.14 9.48 1.21
CA LEU A 301 -28.48 9.36 1.77
C LEU A 301 -29.01 10.73 2.23
N LEU A 302 -28.17 11.52 2.88
CA LEU A 302 -28.52 12.88 3.33
C LEU A 302 -28.83 13.81 2.15
N THR A 303 -28.06 13.75 1.06
CA THR A 303 -28.33 14.54 -0.15
C THR A 303 -29.60 14.09 -0.85
N ALA A 304 -29.90 12.79 -0.86
CA ALA A 304 -31.17 12.28 -1.38
C ALA A 304 -32.37 12.78 -0.56
N ILE A 305 -32.28 12.75 0.78
CA ILE A 305 -33.33 13.30 1.67
C ILE A 305 -33.50 14.81 1.44
N ALA A 306 -32.40 15.56 1.36
CA ALA A 306 -32.44 16.99 1.09
C ALA A 306 -33.07 17.31 -0.27
N LEU A 307 -32.70 16.56 -1.32
CA LEU A 307 -33.26 16.72 -2.67
C LEU A 307 -34.77 16.45 -2.68
N ILE A 308 -35.22 15.38 -2.05
CA ILE A 308 -36.66 15.06 -1.91
C ILE A 308 -37.37 16.21 -1.18
N GLY A 309 -36.79 16.71 -0.08
CA GLY A 309 -37.34 17.84 0.66
C GLY A 309 -37.51 19.10 -0.19
N VAL A 310 -36.51 19.45 -1.00
CA VAL A 310 -36.56 20.59 -1.92
C VAL A 310 -37.62 20.36 -3.01
N CYS A 311 -37.71 19.17 -3.60
CA CYS A 311 -38.73 18.84 -4.59
C CYS A 311 -40.15 18.97 -4.02
N VAL A 312 -40.40 18.45 -2.82
CA VAL A 312 -41.71 18.55 -2.15
C VAL A 312 -42.05 20.01 -1.84
N PHE A 313 -41.07 20.80 -1.37
CA PHE A 313 -41.27 22.21 -1.08
C PHE A 313 -41.65 23.02 -2.34
N ILE A 314 -40.95 22.80 -3.45
CA ILE A 314 -41.26 23.44 -4.73
C ILE A 314 -42.66 23.02 -5.22
N LEU A 315 -43.00 21.72 -5.14
CA LEU A 315 -44.33 21.23 -5.52
C LEU A 315 -45.44 21.86 -4.67
N ALA A 316 -45.22 22.05 -3.37
CA ALA A 316 -46.17 22.72 -2.49
C ALA A 316 -46.40 24.18 -2.91
N ILE A 317 -45.33 24.93 -3.21
CA ILE A 317 -45.43 26.31 -3.70
C ILE A 317 -46.22 26.35 -5.02
N ILE A 318 -45.87 25.49 -5.98
CA ILE A 318 -46.57 25.40 -7.27
C ILE A 318 -48.06 25.07 -7.05
N GLY A 319 -48.37 24.14 -6.14
CA GLY A 319 -49.75 23.78 -5.82
C GLY A 319 -50.54 24.93 -5.22
N ILE A 320 -49.95 25.70 -4.29
CA ILE A 320 -50.57 26.88 -3.69
C ILE A 320 -50.81 27.97 -4.75
N LEU A 321 -49.81 28.26 -5.58
CA LEU A 321 -49.93 29.25 -6.65
C LEU A 321 -50.99 28.83 -7.67
N HIS A 322 -51.02 27.56 -8.07
CA HIS A 322 -52.02 27.05 -9.00
C HIS A 322 -53.44 27.10 -8.44
N TRP A 323 -53.61 26.93 -7.12
CA TRP A 323 -54.90 27.14 -6.46
C TRP A 323 -55.30 28.61 -6.49
N GLN A 324 -54.36 29.54 -6.24
CA GLN A 324 -54.65 30.98 -6.25
C GLN A 324 -54.95 31.54 -7.65
N GLU A 325 -54.44 30.89 -8.69
CA GLU A 325 -54.65 31.27 -10.09
C GLU A 325 -56.02 30.77 -10.63
N LYS A 326 -56.70 29.88 -9.90
CA LYS A 326 -57.98 29.28 -10.28
C LYS A 326 -59.15 29.90 -9.54
#